data_AF-A0A7K4AL80-F1
#
_entry.id   AF-A0A7K4AL80-F1
#
_cell.length_a   1.000
_cell.length_b   1.000
_cell.length_c   1.000
_cell.angle_alpha   90.00
_cell.angle_beta   90.00
_cell.angle_gamma   90.00
#
_symmetry.space_group_name_H-M   'P 1'
#
loop_
_entity.id
_entity.type
_entity.pdbx_description
1 polymer ?
#
loop_
_entity_poly.entity_id
_entity_poly.type
_entity_poly.pdbx_seq_one_letter_code
_entity_poly.pdbx_strand_id
1 'polypeptide(L)'
;MNALGKLGQDITPVTHVVFREDTLALYGFQTPLEKRFFLLLQQVKGIGPKAALNVLSTLKPDTLARVIASGDARALQKIPGIGQKSAQRMILELQA
;
A
#
# COMPACT_ATOMS: atom_id res chain seq x y z
N MET A 1 -12.02 13.95 2.96
CA MET A 1 -12.41 14.12 4.38
C MET A 1 -11.25 13.66 5.24
N ASN A 2 -10.70 14.52 6.10
CA ASN A 2 -9.55 14.18 6.95
C ASN A 2 -9.97 13.18 8.03
N ALA A 3 -9.57 11.93 7.85
CA ALA A 3 -9.82 10.85 8.81
C ALA A 3 -8.85 10.84 10.00
N LEU A 4 -7.89 11.78 10.04
CA LEU A 4 -6.82 11.87 11.04
C LEU A 4 -7.12 12.92 12.13
N GLY A 5 -8.38 13.34 12.28
CA GLY A 5 -8.76 14.37 13.26
C GLY A 5 -8.29 15.78 12.89
N LYS A 6 -8.46 16.72 13.83
CA LYS A 6 -7.95 18.10 13.70
C LYS A 6 -6.56 18.21 14.31
N LEU A 7 -5.80 19.22 13.88
CA LEU A 7 -4.52 19.55 14.50
C LEU A 7 -4.71 19.80 16.00
N GLY A 8 -3.85 19.20 16.82
CA GLY A 8 -3.91 19.29 18.29
C GLY A 8 -4.88 18.32 18.96
N GLN A 9 -5.56 17.45 18.20
CA GLN A 9 -6.34 16.34 18.78
C GLN A 9 -5.50 15.07 18.86
N ASP A 10 -5.71 14.32 19.93
CA ASP A 10 -5.15 12.99 20.08
C ASP A 10 -5.77 12.03 19.07
N ILE A 11 -4.92 11.23 18.44
CA ILE A 11 -5.30 10.15 17.53
C ILE A 11 -4.53 8.88 17.86
N THR A 12 -5.11 7.74 17.52
CA THR A 12 -4.47 6.43 17.68
C THR A 12 -4.45 5.72 16.33
N PRO A 13 -3.49 6.05 15.45
CA PRO A 13 -3.38 5.39 14.16
C PRO A 13 -2.84 3.98 14.30
N VAL A 14 -3.14 3.14 13.31
CA VAL A 14 -2.47 1.85 13.17
C VAL A 14 -1.09 2.10 12.58
N THR A 15 -0.03 1.55 13.16
CA THR A 15 1.34 1.82 12.71
C THR A 15 2.13 0.57 12.36
N HIS A 16 3.14 0.75 11.51
CA HIS A 16 4.19 -0.23 11.24
C HIS A 16 5.54 0.48 11.12
N VAL A 17 6.54 -0.01 11.86
CA VAL A 17 7.90 0.51 11.81
C VAL A 17 8.70 -0.33 10.83
N VAL A 18 9.37 0.32 9.88
CA VAL A 18 10.34 -0.30 8.99
C VAL A 18 11.73 0.10 9.44
N PHE A 19 12.53 -0.90 9.80
CA PHE A 19 13.94 -0.75 10.11
C PHE A 19 14.78 -1.12 8.89
N ARG A 20 15.69 -0.24 8.50
CA ARG A 20 16.76 -0.44 7.53
C ARG A 20 18.08 -0.08 8.21
N GLU A 21 19.18 -0.54 7.65
CA GLU A 21 20.53 -0.37 8.21
C GLU A 21 20.78 1.05 8.76
N ASP A 22 20.42 2.08 7.98
CA ASP A 22 20.63 3.48 8.36
C ASP A 22 19.34 4.29 8.55
N THR A 23 18.17 3.65 8.53
CA THR A 23 16.90 4.39 8.55
C THR A 23 15.81 3.68 9.34
N LEU A 24 15.14 4.45 10.19
CA LEU A 24 13.90 4.07 10.86
C LEU A 24 12.77 4.92 10.29
N ALA A 25 11.74 4.25 9.74
CA ALA A 25 10.57 4.91 9.20
C ALA A 25 9.29 4.36 9.84
N LEU A 26 8.44 5.26 10.36
CA LEU A 26 7.12 4.93 10.87
C LEU A 26 6.06 5.18 9.79
N TYR A 27 5.30 4.14 9.44
CA TYR A 27 4.17 4.23 8.53
C TYR A 27 2.86 4.14 9.32
N GLY A 28 1.94 5.07 9.05
CA GLY A 28 0.63 5.15 9.69
C GLY A 28 -0.52 4.81 8.73
N PHE A 29 -1.55 4.17 9.25
CA PHE A 29 -2.74 3.71 8.54
C PHE A 29 -3.99 4.03 9.35
N GLN A 30 -5.11 4.27 8.66
CA GLN A 30 -6.39 4.52 9.31
C GLN A 30 -7.02 3.23 9.81
N THR A 31 -6.76 2.11 9.11
CA THR A 31 -7.35 0.82 9.43
C THR A 31 -6.30 -0.30 9.54
N PRO A 32 -6.58 -1.36 10.31
CA PRO A 32 -5.76 -2.57 10.29
C PRO A 32 -5.69 -3.23 8.90
N LEU A 33 -6.74 -3.09 8.08
CA LEU A 33 -6.80 -3.64 6.73
C LEU A 33 -5.78 -2.97 5.81
N GLU A 34 -5.68 -1.64 5.85
CA GLU A 34 -4.65 -0.90 5.12
C GLU A 34 -3.24 -1.35 5.51
N LYS A 35 -2.96 -1.51 6.81
CA LYS A 35 -1.67 -2.07 7.27
C LYS A 35 -1.42 -3.47 6.72
N ARG A 36 -2.44 -4.35 6.71
CA ARG A 36 -2.30 -5.70 6.15
C ARG A 36 -1.97 -5.67 4.67
N PHE A 37 -2.67 -4.86 3.87
CA PHE A 37 -2.34 -4.68 2.46
C PHE A 37 -0.95 -4.09 2.25
N PHE A 38 -0.54 -3.13 3.07
CA PHE A 38 0.80 -2.56 3.00
C PHE A 38 1.90 -3.62 3.17
N LEU A 39 1.71 -4.54 4.12
CA LEU A 39 2.64 -5.66 4.35
C LEU A 39 2.57 -6.69 3.20
N LEU A 40 1.37 -7.03 2.74
CA LEU A 40 1.15 -7.97 1.65
C LEU A 40 1.80 -7.48 0.35
N LEU A 41 1.61 -6.21 0.00
CA LEU A 41 2.20 -5.60 -1.18
C LEU A 41 3.73 -5.70 -1.20
N GLN A 42 4.38 -5.63 -0.03
CA GLN A 42 5.84 -5.74 0.07
C GLN A 42 6.37 -7.15 -0.12
N GLN A 43 5.51 -8.18 -0.07
CA GLN A 43 5.91 -9.53 -0.44
C GLN A 43 6.15 -9.66 -1.95
N VAL A 44 5.56 -8.77 -2.75
CA VAL A 44 5.75 -8.74 -4.20
C VAL A 44 7.13 -8.22 -4.55
N LYS A 45 7.91 -9.03 -5.29
CA LYS A 45 9.30 -8.69 -5.63
C LYS A 45 9.39 -7.36 -6.40
N GLY A 46 10.06 -6.39 -5.79
CA GLY A 46 10.27 -5.05 -6.34
C GLY A 46 9.34 -3.99 -5.79
N ILE A 47 8.46 -4.34 -4.85
CA ILE A 47 7.60 -3.39 -4.13
C ILE A 47 8.17 -3.16 -2.74
N GLY A 48 8.76 -1.97 -2.55
CA GLY A 48 9.19 -1.51 -1.23
C GLY A 48 8.10 -0.71 -0.49
N PRO A 49 8.36 -0.33 0.77
CA PRO A 49 7.47 0.48 1.61
C PRO A 49 6.89 1.72 0.91
N LYS A 50 7.73 2.49 0.21
CA LYS A 50 7.28 3.71 -0.48
C LYS A 50 6.29 3.41 -1.62
N ALA A 51 6.55 2.35 -2.39
CA ALA A 51 5.66 1.93 -3.47
C ALA A 51 4.34 1.38 -2.91
N ALA A 52 4.40 0.55 -1.87
CA ALA A 52 3.20 0.04 -1.18
C ALA A 52 2.34 1.18 -0.60
N LEU A 53 2.98 2.21 -0.02
CA LEU A 53 2.26 3.39 0.47
C LEU A 53 1.61 4.16 -0.69
N ASN A 54 2.30 4.38 -1.81
CA ASN A 54 1.72 5.04 -2.98
C ASN A 54 0.49 4.30 -3.52
N VAL A 55 0.53 2.97 -3.52
CA VAL A 55 -0.60 2.13 -3.92
C VAL A 55 -1.81 2.42 -3.02
N LEU A 56 -1.63 2.39 -1.69
CA LEU A 56 -2.72 2.63 -0.74
C LEU A 56 -3.19 4.09 -0.67
N SER A 57 -2.31 5.04 -1.03
CA SER A 57 -2.69 6.45 -1.24
C SER A 57 -3.53 6.66 -2.50
N THR A 58 -3.42 5.76 -3.48
CA THR A 58 -4.15 5.86 -4.75
C THR A 58 -5.45 5.04 -4.74
N LEU A 59 -5.39 3.82 -4.20
CA LEU A 59 -6.50 2.88 -4.19
C LEU A 59 -6.77 2.41 -2.76
N LYS A 60 -8.04 2.49 -2.34
CA LYS A 60 -8.50 1.82 -1.13
C LYS A 60 -8.33 0.30 -1.25
N PRO A 61 -8.12 -0.43 -0.14
CA PRO A 61 -7.95 -1.89 -0.14
C PRO A 61 -8.98 -2.65 -0.99
N ASP A 62 -10.27 -2.33 -0.87
CA ASP A 62 -11.34 -3.02 -1.62
C ASP A 62 -11.26 -2.79 -3.13
N THR A 63 -10.87 -1.59 -3.55
CA THR A 63 -10.69 -1.27 -4.97
C THR A 63 -9.42 -1.92 -5.51
N LEU A 64 -8.33 -1.91 -4.73
CA LEU A 64 -7.10 -2.59 -5.08
C LEU A 64 -7.31 -4.10 -5.24
N ALA A 65 -8.03 -4.73 -4.32
CA ALA A 65 -8.39 -6.15 -4.41
C ALA A 65 -9.17 -6.44 -5.70
N ARG A 66 -10.17 -5.61 -6.05
CA ARG A 66 -10.93 -5.76 -7.29
C ARG A 66 -10.06 -5.60 -8.54
N VAL A 67 -9.17 -4.61 -8.56
CA VAL A 67 -8.25 -4.36 -9.68
C VAL A 67 -7.27 -5.53 -9.88
N ILE A 68 -6.77 -6.10 -8.78
CA ILE A 68 -5.93 -7.31 -8.81
C ILE A 68 -6.75 -8.50 -9.32
N ALA A 69 -7.95 -8.73 -8.76
CA ALA A 69 -8.81 -9.83 -9.13
C ALA A 69 -9.24 -9.79 -10.61
N SER A 70 -9.46 -8.60 -11.16
CA SER A 70 -9.80 -8.41 -12.58
C SER A 70 -8.59 -8.45 -13.52
N GLY A 71 -7.37 -8.56 -13.00
CA GLY A 71 -6.15 -8.54 -13.80
C GLY A 71 -5.88 -7.22 -14.51
N ASP A 72 -6.42 -6.09 -14.04
CA ASP A 72 -6.27 -4.79 -14.71
C ASP A 72 -4.90 -4.17 -14.40
N ALA A 73 -3.87 -4.66 -15.10
CA ALA A 73 -2.51 -4.17 -14.98
C ALA A 73 -2.37 -2.69 -15.40
N ARG A 74 -3.29 -2.16 -16.23
CA ARG A 74 -3.23 -0.76 -16.68
C ARG A 74 -3.66 0.17 -15.55
N ALA A 75 -4.67 -0.20 -14.77
CA ALA A 75 -5.06 0.54 -13.58
C ALA A 75 -3.91 0.64 -12.55
N LEU A 76 -3.19 -0.47 -12.31
CA LEU A 76 -2.05 -0.49 -11.41
C LEU A 76 -0.88 0.38 -11.90
N GLN A 77 -0.62 0.42 -13.21
CA GLN A 77 0.46 1.23 -13.81
C GLN A 77 0.25 2.74 -13.70
N LYS A 78 -0.97 3.20 -13.39
CA LYS A 78 -1.23 4.63 -13.14
C LYS A 78 -0.67 5.10 -11.78
N ILE A 79 -0.28 4.17 -10.91
CA ILE A 79 0.22 4.47 -9.58
C ILE A 79 1.71 4.83 -9.66
N PRO A 80 2.14 5.99 -9.11
CA PRO A 80 3.55 6.39 -9.13
C PRO A 80 4.47 5.34 -8.51
N GLY A 81 5.46 4.88 -9.29
CA GLY A 81 6.42 3.86 -8.87
C GLY A 81 6.00 2.42 -9.20
N ILE A 82 4.85 2.21 -9.84
CA ILE A 82 4.39 0.89 -10.31
C ILE A 82 4.53 0.83 -11.84
N GLY A 83 5.57 0.11 -12.31
CA GLY A 83 5.74 -0.18 -13.72
C GLY A 83 5.02 -1.46 -14.16
N GLN A 84 5.02 -1.73 -15.47
CA GLN A 84 4.36 -2.89 -16.07
C GLN A 84 4.75 -4.23 -15.40
N LYS A 85 6.05 -4.47 -15.19
CA LYS A 85 6.55 -5.71 -14.55
C LYS A 85 6.03 -5.86 -13.13
N SER A 86 6.04 -4.78 -12.34
CA SER A 86 5.53 -4.80 -10.97
C SER A 86 4.01 -5.03 -10.94
N ALA A 87 3.26 -4.35 -11.82
CA ALA A 87 1.81 -4.54 -11.93
C ALA A 87 1.42 -5.98 -12.28
N GLN A 88 2.12 -6.59 -13.26
CA GLN A 88 1.89 -7.99 -13.63
C GLN A 88 2.20 -8.96 -12.48
N ARG A 89 3.30 -8.72 -11.74
CA ARG A 89 3.64 -9.52 -10.56
C ARG A 89 2.62 -9.38 -9.44
N MET A 90 2.15 -8.16 -9.17
CA MET A 90 1.09 -7.95 -8.17
C MET A 90 -0.15 -8.78 -8.49
N ILE A 91 -0.57 -8.79 -9.76
CA ILE A 91 -1.71 -9.59 -10.19
C ILE A 91 -1.43 -11.09 -9.98
N LEU A 92 -0.29 -11.57 -10.49
CA LEU A 92 0.06 -12.99 -10.43
C LEU A 92 0.21 -13.52 -8.99
N GLU A 93 0.90 -12.76 -8.14
CA GLU A 93 1.27 -13.21 -6.79
C GLU A 93 0.14 -12.99 -5.77
N LEU A 94 -0.80 -12.07 -6.03
CA LEU A 94 -1.87 -11.70 -5.10
C LEU A 94 -3.28 -12.10 -5.54
N GLN A 95 -3.47 -12.67 -6.74
CA GLN A 95 -4.75 -13.29 -7.15
C GLN A 95 -5.00 -14.66 -6.50
N ALA A 96 -4.01 -15.23 -5.82
CA ALA A 96 -4.06 -16.57 -5.24
C ALA A 96 -5.01 -16.67 -4.03
#